data_AF-A0A6J6KC53-F1
#
_entry.id   AF-A0A6J6KC53-F1
#
_cell.length_a   1.000
_cell.length_b   1.000
_cell.length_c   1.000
_cell.angle_alpha   90.00
_cell.angle_beta   90.00
_cell.angle_gamma   90.00
#
_symmetry.space_group_name_H-M   'P 1'
#
loop_
_entity.id
_entity.type
_entity.pdbx_description
1 polymer ?
#
loop_
_entity_poly.entity_id
_entity_poly.type
_entity_poly.pdbx_seq_one_letter_code
_entity_poly.pdbx_strand_id
1 'polypeptide(L)'
;MLTELAIDLTAAGYPVGIYAPPVHWFEITGNANVGMPLWLAIGPYPDVESGVVAAKAACNENAFGGKAPDMVQFVATVDGVALDRNIICTSPVGLVAPTR
;
A
#
# COMPACT_ATOMS: atom_id res chain seq x y z
N MET A 1 8.35 -16.23 -9.06
CA MET A 1 7.69 -16.71 -7.82
C MET A 1 6.68 -15.71 -7.27
N LEU A 2 6.95 -14.40 -7.13
CA LEU A 2 5.90 -13.39 -6.87
C LEU A 2 4.90 -13.24 -8.03
N THR A 3 5.35 -13.56 -9.25
CA THR A 3 4.61 -13.38 -10.50
C THR A 3 3.48 -14.39 -10.72
N GLU A 4 3.66 -15.68 -10.42
CA GLU A 4 2.67 -16.71 -10.79
C GLU A 4 1.40 -16.63 -9.95
N LEU A 5 1.51 -16.50 -8.62
CA LEU A 5 0.34 -16.35 -7.75
C LEU A 5 -0.46 -15.08 -8.07
N ALA A 6 0.22 -13.97 -8.35
CA ALA A 6 -0.44 -12.72 -8.72
C ALA A 6 -1.19 -12.84 -10.05
N ILE A 7 -0.61 -13.56 -11.03
CA ILE A 7 -1.25 -13.86 -12.31
C ILE A 7 -2.50 -14.72 -12.09
N ASP A 8 -2.40 -15.81 -11.33
CA ASP A 8 -3.51 -16.75 -11.12
C ASP A 8 -4.70 -16.09 -10.40
N LEU A 9 -4.41 -15.32 -9.34
CA LEU A 9 -5.45 -14.59 -8.59
C LEU A 9 -6.13 -13.52 -9.46
N THR A 10 -5.34 -12.77 -10.24
CA THR A 10 -5.88 -11.77 -11.16
C THR A 10 -6.74 -12.42 -12.24
N ALA A 11 -6.31 -13.55 -12.80
CA ALA A 11 -7.06 -14.32 -13.79
C ALA A 11 -8.39 -14.87 -13.22
N ALA A 12 -8.43 -15.20 -11.92
CA ALA A 12 -9.63 -15.61 -11.22
C ALA A 12 -10.55 -14.43 -10.81
N GLY A 13 -10.20 -13.19 -11.17
CA GLY A 13 -11.01 -11.99 -10.92
C GLY A 13 -10.79 -11.36 -9.54
N TYR A 14 -9.76 -11.78 -8.80
CA TYR A 14 -9.40 -11.16 -7.53
C TYR A 14 -8.42 -9.99 -7.76
N PRO A 15 -8.70 -8.81 -7.20
CA PRO A 15 -7.72 -7.74 -7.12
C PRO A 15 -6.45 -8.20 -6.38
N VAL A 16 -5.28 -8.00 -6.98
CA VAL A 16 -3.98 -8.27 -6.35
C VAL A 16 -3.15 -7.00 -6.33
N GLY A 17 -2.57 -6.68 -5.17
CA GLY A 17 -1.64 -5.57 -5.02
C GLY A 17 -0.42 -5.98 -4.20
N ILE A 18 0.58 -5.09 -4.16
CA ILE A 18 1.81 -5.28 -3.40
C ILE A 18 1.78 -4.37 -2.17
N TYR A 19 2.02 -4.96 -1.00
CA TYR A 19 2.27 -4.24 0.24
C TYR A 19 3.76 -4.26 0.56
N ALA A 20 4.37 -3.09 0.74
CA ALA A 20 5.76 -3.00 1.19
C ALA A 20 6.11 -1.61 1.77
N PRO A 21 7.04 -1.53 2.73
CA PRO A 21 7.84 -0.33 2.92
C PRO A 21 8.89 -0.21 1.79
N PRO A 22 9.27 1.02 1.37
CA PRO A 22 10.18 1.23 0.23
C PRO A 22 11.53 0.51 0.36
N VAL A 23 12.08 0.47 1.58
CA VAL A 23 13.38 -0.17 1.85
C VAL A 23 13.35 -1.67 1.55
N HIS A 24 12.32 -2.39 2.02
CA HIS A 24 12.20 -3.82 1.73
C HIS A 24 11.96 -4.07 0.24
N TRP A 25 11.18 -3.21 -0.43
CA TRP A 25 10.99 -3.34 -1.88
C TRP A 25 12.31 -3.21 -2.63
N PHE A 26 13.13 -2.21 -2.26
CA PHE A 26 14.45 -2.03 -2.85
C PHE A 26 15.35 -3.24 -2.60
N GLU A 27 15.43 -3.72 -1.35
CA GLU A 27 16.30 -4.84 -0.98
C GLU A 27 15.92 -6.15 -1.67
N ILE A 28 14.61 -6.42 -1.83
CA ILE A 28 14.12 -7.67 -2.41
C ILE A 28 14.14 -7.64 -3.94
N THR A 29 13.85 -6.49 -4.56
CA THR A 29 13.58 -6.41 -6.00
C THR A 29 14.53 -5.52 -6.78
N GLY A 30 15.40 -4.76 -6.11
CA GLY A 30 16.20 -3.71 -6.74
C GLY A 30 15.36 -2.53 -7.22
N ASN A 31 14.22 -2.27 -6.56
CA ASN A 31 13.21 -1.29 -6.97
C ASN A 31 12.60 -1.58 -8.35
N ALA A 32 12.18 -2.82 -8.57
CA ALA A 32 11.51 -3.19 -9.80
C ALA A 32 10.26 -2.32 -10.05
N ASN A 33 9.99 -2.01 -11.32
CA ASN A 33 8.74 -1.38 -11.72
C ASN A 33 7.65 -2.45 -11.89
N VAL A 34 6.43 -2.13 -11.47
CA VAL A 34 5.30 -3.06 -11.51
C VAL A 34 4.01 -2.35 -11.93
N GLY A 35 3.19 -3.05 -12.73
CA GLY A 35 1.87 -2.56 -13.15
C GLY A 35 0.74 -2.85 -12.14
N MET A 36 1.07 -3.41 -10.97
CA MET A 36 0.08 -3.79 -9.96
C MET A 36 -0.26 -2.64 -9.02
N PRO A 37 -1.45 -2.65 -8.39
CA PRO A 37 -1.77 -1.78 -7.26
C PRO A 37 -0.72 -1.82 -6.15
N LEU A 38 -0.45 -0.66 -5.54
CA LEU A 38 0.55 -0.52 -4.49
C LEU A 38 -0.06 -0.04 -3.18
N TRP A 39 0.32 -0.72 -2.10
CA TRP A 39 -0.03 -0.41 -0.72
C TRP A 39 1.25 -0.06 0.05
N LEU A 40 1.50 1.24 0.20
CA LEU A 40 2.71 1.78 0.79
C LEU A 40 2.64 1.79 2.32
N ALA A 41 3.65 1.23 2.98
CA ALA A 41 3.78 1.31 4.44
C ALA A 41 4.64 2.50 4.89
N ILE A 42 4.13 3.32 5.81
CA ILE A 42 4.82 4.47 6.42
C ILE A 42 4.62 4.52 7.94
N GLY A 43 5.41 5.35 8.63
CA GLY A 43 5.37 5.54 10.08
C GLY A 43 6.46 4.79 10.83
N PRO A 44 6.33 4.60 12.16
CA PRO A 44 5.17 4.92 13.01
C PRO A 44 4.98 6.42 13.28
N TYR A 45 3.78 6.79 13.75
CA TYR A 45 3.40 8.16 14.12
C TYR A 45 2.90 8.26 15.57
N PRO A 46 3.08 9.42 16.24
CA PRO A 46 2.68 9.61 17.63
C PRO A 46 1.16 9.66 17.84
N ASP A 47 0.40 10.01 16.80
CA ASP A 47 -1.06 10.12 16.83
C ASP A 47 -1.66 9.84 15.44
N VAL A 48 -2.98 9.75 15.38
CA VAL A 48 -3.70 9.47 14.13
C VAL A 48 -3.63 10.66 13.17
N GLU A 49 -3.66 11.89 13.68
CA GLU A 49 -3.71 13.10 12.86
C GLU A 49 -2.45 13.26 12.02
N SER A 50 -1.27 13.17 12.65
CA SER A 50 0.03 13.21 11.99
C SER A 50 0.19 12.09 10.97
N GLY A 51 -0.27 10.87 11.30
CA GLY A 51 -0.28 9.75 10.36
C GLY A 51 -1.17 9.99 9.15
N VAL A 52 -2.37 10.56 9.33
CA VAL A 52 -3.27 10.92 8.22
C VAL A 52 -2.65 12.00 7.32
N VAL A 53 -2.03 13.03 7.90
CA VAL A 53 -1.36 14.09 7.14
C VAL A 53 -0.24 13.50 6.28
N ALA A 54 0.64 12.68 6.87
CA ALA A 54 1.73 12.05 6.14
C ALA A 54 1.23 11.08 5.07
N ALA A 55 0.19 10.29 5.36
CA ALA A 55 -0.39 9.36 4.39
C ALA A 55 -0.99 10.10 3.17
N LYS A 56 -1.70 11.22 3.41
CA LYS A 56 -2.24 12.04 2.32
C LYS A 56 -1.14 12.69 1.47
N ALA A 57 -0.03 13.09 2.08
CA ALA A 57 1.13 13.58 1.33
C ALA A 57 1.72 12.45 0.46
N ALA A 58 1.95 11.27 1.04
CA ALA A 58 2.49 10.11 0.35
C ALA A 58 1.62 9.63 -0.83
N CYS A 59 0.31 9.80 -0.78
CA CYS A 59 -0.59 9.51 -1.91
C CYS A 59 -0.24 10.29 -3.20
N ASN A 60 0.47 11.42 -3.10
CA ASN A 60 0.83 12.28 -4.23
C ASN A 60 2.30 12.17 -4.64
N GLU A 61 3.08 11.34 -3.95
CA GLU A 61 4.50 11.15 -4.21
C GLU A 61 4.75 9.81 -4.90
N ASN A 62 5.80 9.75 -5.73
CA ASN A 62 6.21 8.46 -6.28
C ASN A 62 6.69 7.56 -5.15
N ALA A 63 6.06 6.39 -5.03
CA ALA A 63 6.44 5.35 -4.12
C ALA A 63 7.39 4.36 -4.81
N PHE A 64 7.48 3.15 -4.25
CA PHE A 64 8.10 2.03 -4.93
C PHE A 64 7.33 1.65 -6.21
N GLY A 65 7.91 0.83 -7.08
CA GLY A 65 7.20 0.36 -8.29
C GLY A 65 7.04 1.37 -9.42
N GLY A 66 7.59 2.58 -9.26
CA GLY A 66 7.66 3.62 -10.31
C GLY A 66 6.39 4.46 -10.47
N LYS A 67 5.48 4.45 -9.50
CA LYS A 67 4.24 5.24 -9.51
C LYS A 67 3.84 5.70 -8.10
N ALA A 68 2.87 6.61 -8.02
CA ALA A 68 2.20 6.93 -6.77
C ALA A 68 1.43 5.71 -6.21
N PRO A 69 1.29 5.59 -4.88
CA PRO A 69 0.62 4.44 -4.27
C PRO A 69 -0.91 4.53 -4.45
N ASP A 70 -1.56 3.37 -4.47
CA ASP A 70 -3.03 3.26 -4.53
C ASP A 70 -3.65 3.26 -3.13
N MET A 71 -2.89 2.77 -2.15
CA MET A 71 -3.23 2.80 -0.73
C MET A 71 -1.99 3.12 0.11
N VAL A 72 -2.19 3.74 1.27
CA VAL A 72 -1.12 3.97 2.25
C VAL A 72 -1.55 3.41 3.59
N GLN A 73 -0.72 2.52 4.17
CA GLN A 73 -0.77 2.13 5.56
C GLN A 73 0.10 3.06 6.40
N PHE A 74 -0.42 3.52 7.52
CA PHE A 74 0.36 4.11 8.58
C PHE A 74 0.04 3.47 9.93
N VAL A 75 1.03 3.41 10.82
CA VAL A 75 0.85 2.93 12.19
C VAL A 75 0.78 4.12 13.12
N ALA A 76 -0.26 4.18 13.96
CA ALA A 76 -0.39 5.17 15.01
C ALA A 76 -0.82 4.51 16.33
N THR A 77 -0.20 4.95 17.42
CA THR A 77 -0.49 4.46 18.77
C THR A 77 -1.51 5.38 19.45
N VAL A 78 -2.63 4.82 19.89
CA VAL A 78 -3.66 5.53 20.66
C VAL A 78 -3.88 4.78 21.96
N ASP A 79 -3.77 5.46 23.10
CA ASP A 79 -3.93 4.86 24.43
C ASP A 79 -3.05 3.61 24.65
N GLY A 80 -1.82 3.64 24.12
CA GLY A 80 -0.87 2.53 24.21
C GLY A 80 -1.10 1.38 23.23
N VAL A 81 -2.11 1.47 22.36
CA VAL A 81 -2.41 0.45 21.34
C VAL A 81 -1.96 0.94 19.97
N ALA A 82 -0.96 0.27 19.40
CA ALA A 82 -0.55 0.46 18.01
C ALA A 82 -1.53 -0.24 17.08
N LEU A 83 -2.14 0.51 16.15
CA LEU A 83 -3.01 -0.04 15.12
C LEU A 83 -2.58 0.44 13.74
N ASP A 84 -2.59 -0.49 12.80
CA ASP A 84 -2.49 -0.21 11.38
C ASP A 84 -3.74 0.52 10.92
N ARG A 85 -3.55 1.63 10.20
CA ARG A 85 -4.60 2.43 9.60
C ARG A 85 -4.29 2.63 8.14
N ASN A 86 -5.33 2.64 7.32
CA ASN A 86 -5.19 2.66 5.87
C ASN A 86 -6.03 3.76 5.28
N ILE A 87 -5.48 4.44 4.28
CA ILE A 87 -6.23 5.33 3.40
C ILE A 87 -6.10 4.83 1.96
N ILE A 88 -7.17 5.02 1.19
CA ILE A 88 -7.17 4.80 -0.25
C ILE A 88 -6.81 6.14 -0.91
N CYS A 89 -5.80 6.14 -1.76
CA CYS A 89 -5.31 7.32 -2.47
C CYS A 89 -6.07 7.60 -3.77
N THR A 90 -6.65 6.55 -4.36
CA THR A 90 -7.34 6.59 -5.66
C THR A 90 -8.77 6.03 -5.54
N SER A 91 -9.37 5.64 -6.66
CA SER A 91 -10.67 4.95 -6.66
C SER A 91 -10.53 3.57 -6.01
N PRO A 92 -11.50 3.11 -5.19
CA PRO A 92 -11.49 1.75 -4.65
C PRO A 92 -11.69 0.65 -5.72
N VAL A 93 -12.07 1.03 -6.95
CA VAL A 93 -12.25 0.09 -8.07
C VAL A 93 -10.93 -0.63 -8.37
N GLY A 94 -10.96 -1.97 -8.36
CA GLY A 94 -9.77 -2.78 -8.59
C GLY A 94 -8.82 -2.87 -7.38
N LEU A 95 -9.21 -2.33 -6.23
CA LEU A 95 -8.50 -2.50 -4.95
C LEU A 95 -9.30 -3.36 -3.97
N VAL A 96 -10.63 -3.21 -3.99
CA VAL A 96 -11.54 -4.00 -3.16
C VAL A 96 -12.40 -4.92 -4.02
N ALA A 97 -12.64 -6.13 -3.53
CA ALA A 97 -13.59 -7.04 -4.15
C ALA A 97 -15.01 -6.44 -4.04
N PRO A 98 -15.85 -6.53 -5.09
CA PRO A 98 -17.24 -6.13 -5.00
C PRO A 98 -17.94 -6.90 -3.88
N THR A 99 -18.75 -6.22 -3.09
CA THR A 99 -19.75 -6.88 -2.25
C THR A 99 -20.80 -7.48 -3.17
N ARG A 100 -21.08 -8.78 -3.03
CA ARG A 100 -22.12 -9.49 -3.79
C ARG A 100 -23.47 -8.77 -3.72
#